data_AF-A0A7T8GQ51-F1
#
_entry.id   AF-A0A7T8GQ51-F1
#
_cell.length_a   1.000
_cell.length_b   1.000
_cell.length_c   1.000
_cell.angle_alpha   90.00
_cell.angle_beta   90.00
_cell.angle_gamma   90.00
#
_symmetry.space_group_name_H-M   'P 1'
#
loop_
_entity.id
_entity.type
_entity.pdbx_description
1 polymer ?
#
loop_
_entity_poly.entity_id
_entity_poly.type
_entity_poly.pdbx_seq_one_letter_code
_entity_poly.pdbx_strand_id
1 'polypeptide(L)'
;MSKLQDLFNRFCESSSIHGINYWHTTLWTFVTLLGIGSAAFMIRNNFISWESNPIIVSVWQVPIEQSPFPGITICPLDDTR
;
A
#
# COMPACT_ATOMS: atom_id res chain seq x y z
N MET A 1 12.64 25.14 -27.35
CA MET A 1 12.42 24.34 -26.13
C MET A 1 13.70 23.60 -25.81
N SER A 2 14.11 23.54 -24.53
CA SER A 2 15.32 22.83 -24.14
C SER A 2 15.08 21.32 -24.14
N LYS A 3 16.09 20.50 -24.44
CA LYS A 3 15.98 19.02 -24.42
C LYS A 3 15.40 18.48 -23.11
N LEU A 4 15.63 19.19 -22.00
CA LEU A 4 15.11 18.86 -20.68
C LEU A 4 13.59 19.03 -20.60
N GLN A 5 13.03 20.08 -21.21
CA GLN A 5 11.58 20.30 -21.25
C GLN A 5 10.88 19.21 -22.05
N ASP A 6 11.45 18.81 -23.19
CA ASP A 6 10.87 17.73 -24.01
C ASP A 6 10.88 16.39 -23.28
N LEU A 7 11.97 16.09 -22.55
CA LEU A 7 12.05 14.89 -21.72
C LEU A 7 11.00 14.91 -20.60
N PHE A 8 10.85 16.06 -19.94
CA PHE A 8 9.90 16.22 -18.84
C PHE A 8 8.45 16.10 -19.33
N ASN A 9 8.10 16.72 -20.46
CA ASN A 9 6.76 16.59 -21.03
C ASN A 9 6.44 15.13 -21.40
N ARG A 10 7.39 14.42 -22.03
CA ARG A 10 7.22 12.99 -22.34
C ARG A 10 7.03 12.15 -21.08
N PHE A 11 7.74 12.48 -20.00
CA PHE A 11 7.54 11.82 -18.70
C PHE A 11 6.12 12.08 -18.16
N CYS A 12 5.67 13.33 -18.16
CA CYS A 12 4.33 13.70 -17.71
C CYS A 12 3.21 13.01 -18.50
N GLU A 13 3.39 12.85 -19.82
CA GLU A 13 2.40 12.22 -20.70
C GLU A 13 2.35 10.68 -20.56
N SER A 14 3.48 10.03 -20.24
CA SER A 14 3.59 8.57 -20.21
C SER A 14 3.57 7.93 -18.81
N SER A 15 3.63 8.75 -17.76
CA SER A 15 3.67 8.27 -16.38
C SER A 15 2.32 7.79 -15.86
N SER A 16 2.35 6.86 -14.91
CA SER A 16 1.19 6.41 -14.14
C SER A 16 0.88 7.28 -12.93
N ILE A 17 1.71 8.29 -12.62
CA ILE A 17 1.45 9.22 -11.52
C ILE A 17 0.25 10.09 -11.89
N HIS A 18 -0.82 9.97 -11.11
CA HIS A 18 -2.04 10.73 -11.37
C HIS A 18 -1.78 12.22 -11.18
N GLY A 19 -2.32 13.04 -12.10
CA GLY A 19 -2.23 14.50 -12.04
C GLY A 19 -1.03 15.12 -12.76
N ILE A 20 0.09 14.39 -12.96
CA ILE A 20 1.28 14.98 -13.60
C ILE A 20 1.11 15.21 -15.10
N ASN A 21 0.18 14.52 -15.76
CA ASN A 21 -0.17 14.78 -17.16
C ASN A 21 -0.78 16.20 -17.33
N TYR A 22 -1.35 16.76 -16.26
CA TYR A 22 -1.92 18.11 -16.24
C TYR A 22 -0.97 19.16 -15.63
N TRP A 23 0.34 18.91 -15.65
CA TRP A 23 1.36 19.79 -15.06
C TRP A 23 1.37 21.23 -15.59
N HIS A 24 0.82 21.44 -16.79
CA HIS A 24 0.67 22.76 -17.37
C HIS A 24 -0.44 23.61 -16.73
N THR A 25 -1.28 23.02 -15.88
CA THR A 25 -2.39 23.69 -15.18
C THR A 25 -2.08 23.94 -13.71
N THR A 26 -2.10 25.20 -13.28
CA THR A 26 -1.73 25.62 -11.92
C THR A 26 -2.48 24.88 -10.81
N LEU A 27 -3.80 24.67 -10.97
CA LEU A 27 -4.62 23.94 -10.01
C LEU A 27 -4.20 22.48 -9.88
N TRP A 28 -4.01 21.79 -11.01
CA TRP A 28 -3.61 20.39 -11.02
C TRP A 28 -2.20 20.20 -10.48
N THR A 29 -1.27 21.09 -10.80
CA THR A 29 0.08 21.09 -10.24
C THR A 29 0.03 21.24 -8.72
N PHE A 30 -0.77 22.18 -8.20
CA PHE A 30 -0.93 22.36 -6.76
C PHE A 30 -1.54 21.12 -6.08
N VAL A 31 -2.62 20.57 -6.62
CA VAL A 31 -3.27 19.36 -6.08
C VAL A 31 -2.32 18.16 -6.10
N THR A 32 -1.57 17.99 -7.19
CA THR A 32 -0.60 16.89 -7.33
C THR A 32 0.54 17.01 -6.32
N LEU A 33 1.09 18.22 -6.14
CA LEU A 33 2.14 18.48 -5.15
C LEU A 33 1.63 18.27 -3.71
N LEU A 34 0.40 18.68 -3.40
CA LEU A 34 -0.22 18.38 -2.11
C LEU A 34 -0.40 16.88 -1.89
N GLY A 35 -0.82 16.12 -2.91
CA GLY A 35 -0.95 14.67 -2.83
C GLY A 35 0.38 13.96 -2.58
N ILE A 36 1.45 14.37 -3.28
CA ILE A 36 2.80 13.83 -3.06
C ILE A 36 3.29 14.18 -1.64
N GLY A 37 3.09 15.43 -1.22
CA GLY A 37 3.49 15.89 0.11
C GLY A 37 2.76 15.18 1.25
N SER A 38 1.44 14.99 1.13
CA SER A 38 0.64 14.28 2.13
C SER A 38 1.01 12.81 2.19
N ALA A 39 1.23 12.15 1.04
CA ALA A 39 1.71 10.77 0.98
C ALA A 39 3.07 10.62 1.68
N ALA A 40 4.04 11.51 1.38
CA ALA A 40 5.35 11.50 2.03
C ALA A 40 5.25 11.69 3.55
N PHE A 41 4.41 12.62 4.00
CA PHE A 41 4.14 12.85 5.42
C PHE A 41 3.54 11.61 6.10
N MET A 42 2.54 10.99 5.47
CA MET A 42 1.90 9.78 6.01
C MET A 42 2.88 8.61 6.06
N ILE A 43 3.68 8.39 5.01
CA ILE A 43 4.71 7.34 4.98
C ILE A 43 5.69 7.54 6.13
N ARG A 44 6.20 8.76 6.32
CA ARG A 44 7.12 9.09 7.42
C ARG A 44 6.50 8.78 8.78
N ASN A 45 5.26 9.18 9.02
CA ASN A 45 4.61 8.95 10.31
C ASN A 45 4.34 7.47 10.57
N ASN A 46 3.91 6.72 9.55
CA ASN A 46 3.74 5.27 9.66
C ASN A 46 5.08 4.57 9.92
N PHE A 47 6.16 5.01 9.27
CA PHE A 47 7.49 4.46 9.49
C PHE A 47 7.96 4.68 10.93
N ILE A 48 7.82 5.90 11.47
CA ILE A 48 8.14 6.22 12.87
C ILE A 48 7.24 5.42 13.83
N SER A 49 5.95 5.28 13.53
CA SER A 49 5.03 4.49 14.35
C SER A 49 5.45 3.02 14.38
N TRP A 50 5.81 2.44 13.24
CA TRP A 50 6.32 1.08 13.16
C TRP A 50 7.65 0.93 13.90
N GLU A 51 8.57 1.88 13.77
CA GLU A 51 9.87 1.87 14.45
C GLU A 51 9.71 1.93 15.97
N SER A 52 8.78 2.76 16.47
CA SER A 52 8.51 2.90 17.91
C SER A 52 7.79 1.69 18.53
N ASN A 53 6.90 1.04 17.77
CA ASN A 53 6.08 -0.07 18.25
C ASN A 53 5.95 -1.14 17.15
N PRO A 54 7.01 -1.88 16.84
CA PRO A 54 6.96 -2.89 15.80
C PRO A 54 6.04 -4.02 16.25
N ILE A 55 5.06 -4.38 15.42
CA ILE A 55 4.28 -5.61 15.64
C ILE A 55 5.20 -6.78 15.29
N ILE A 56 5.85 -7.34 16.32
CA ILE A 56 6.67 -8.54 16.20
C ILE A 56 5.72 -9.73 16.28
N VAL A 57 5.36 -10.30 15.13
CA VAL A 57 4.69 -11.61 15.08
C VAL A 57 5.75 -12.70 15.23
N SER A 58 5.91 -13.17 16.45
CA SER A 58 6.73 -14.35 16.74
C SER A 58 5.89 -15.60 16.58
N VAL A 59 6.40 -16.55 15.80
CA VAL A 59 5.85 -17.90 15.74
C VAL A 59 6.44 -18.67 16.91
N TRP A 60 5.63 -18.92 17.94
CA TRP A 60 6.02 -19.78 19.04
C TRP A 60 5.49 -21.19 18.77
N GLN A 61 6.38 -22.18 18.76
CA GLN A 61 5.97 -23.58 18.75
C GLN A 61 5.67 -24.02 20.17
N VAL A 62 4.42 -24.44 20.41
CA VAL A 62 4.04 -25.16 21.62
C VAL A 62 4.12 -26.66 21.36
N PRO A 63 4.48 -27.48 22.37
CA PRO A 63 4.41 -28.93 22.27
C PRO A 63 3.00 -29.38 21.86
N ILE A 64 2.91 -30.44 21.04
CA ILE A 64 1.63 -30.90 20.47
C ILE A 64 0.65 -31.34 21.56
N GLU A 65 1.16 -31.81 22.70
CA GLU A 65 0.40 -32.26 23.86
C GLU A 65 -0.35 -31.11 24.55
N GLN A 66 0.07 -29.86 24.32
CA GLN A 66 -0.58 -28.66 24.86
C GLN A 66 -1.62 -28.06 23.90
N SER A 67 -1.70 -28.57 22.67
CA SER A 67 -2.65 -28.09 21.67
C SER A 67 -4.02 -28.75 21.89
N PRO A 68 -5.12 -27.98 22.00
CA PRO A 68 -6.44 -28.57 22.11
C PRO A 68 -6.80 -29.33 20.82
N PHE A 69 -7.51 -30.45 20.97
CA PHE A 69 -8.01 -31.17 19.81
C PHE A 69 -8.94 -30.26 18.99
N PRO A 70 -8.75 -30.15 17.66
CA PRO A 70 -9.50 -29.19 16.86
C PRO A 70 -10.96 -29.62 16.73
N GLY A 71 -11.84 -28.64 16.50
CA GLY A 71 -13.21 -28.91 16.10
C GLY A 71 -13.22 -29.63 14.74
N ILE A 72 -13.77 -30.84 14.71
CA ILE A 72 -13.99 -31.57 13.46
C ILE A 72 -15.39 -31.24 12.95
N THR A 73 -15.47 -30.69 11.74
CA THR A 73 -16.73 -30.51 11.02
C THR A 73 -16.79 -31.51 9.87
N ILE A 74 -17.85 -32.32 9.82
CA ILE A 74 -18.08 -33.30 8.74
C ILE A 74 -19.39 -32.90 8.05
N CYS A 75 -19.31 -32.68 6.74
CA CYS A 75 -20.48 -32.45 5.90
C CYS A 75 -20.76 -33.72 5.08
N PRO A 76 -22.03 -34.20 5.00
CA PRO A 76 -22.39 -35.21 4.03
C PRO A 76 -22.21 -34.64 2.61
N LEU A 77 -21.74 -35.48 1.68
CA LEU A 77 -21.59 -35.12 0.27
C LEU A 77 -22.93 -35.02 -0.45
N ASP A 78 -23.95 -35.70 0.08
CA ASP A 78 -25.28 -35.78 -0.51
C ASP A 78 -26.32 -35.08 0.36
N ASP A 79 -27.17 -34.27 -0.28
CA ASP A 79 -28.41 -33.76 0.32
C ASP A 79 -29.44 -34.89 0.30
N THR A 80 -29.49 -35.73 1.35
CA THR A 80 -30.55 -36.75 1.48
C THR A 80 -31.86 -36.14 2.00
N ARG A 81 -32.30 -35.02 1.40
CA ARG A 81 -33.65 -34.48 1.59
C ARG A 81 -34.57 -34.87 0.46
#